data_AF-A0A553RMP5-F1
#
_entry.id   AF-A0A553RMP5-F1
#
_cell.length_a   1.000
_cell.length_b   1.000
_cell.length_c   1.000
_cell.angle_alpha   90.00
_cell.angle_beta   90.00
_cell.angle_gamma   90.00
#
_symmetry.space_group_name_H-M   'P 1'
#
loop_
_entity.id
_entity.type
_entity.pdbx_description
1 polymer ?
#
loop_
_entity_poly.entity_id
_entity_poly.type
_entity_poly.pdbx_seq_one_letter_code
_entity_poly.pdbx_strand_id
1 'polypeptide(L)'
;MCAGLWCLVEGDASCKTKLDPPLDGTECGADKWCRAGECVSKTPLPQHVDGDWSPWSTWSMCSRTCGTGARFRQRKCDNPP
;
A
#
# COMPACT_ATOMS: atom_id res chain seq x y z
N MET A 1 -21.20 0.28 -7.84
CA MET A 1 -20.92 1.42 -6.93
C MET A 1 -19.46 1.86 -6.98
N CYS A 2 -18.50 0.93 -7.05
CA CYS A 2 -17.07 1.28 -7.06
C CYS A 2 -16.49 1.71 -8.43
N ALA A 3 -17.24 1.52 -9.52
CA ALA A 3 -16.80 1.89 -10.87
C ALA A 3 -16.98 3.39 -11.21
N GLY A 4 -17.73 4.13 -10.39
CA GLY A 4 -17.98 5.55 -10.63
C GLY A 4 -18.68 6.18 -9.44
N LEU A 5 -18.27 7.38 -9.07
CA LEU A 5 -18.85 8.16 -7.99
C LEU A 5 -20.13 8.84 -8.49
N TRP A 6 -21.26 8.52 -7.84
CA TRP A 6 -22.57 9.10 -8.13
C TRP A 6 -23.04 9.95 -6.95
N CYS A 7 -23.43 11.19 -7.22
CA CYS A 7 -23.95 12.11 -6.22
C CYS A 7 -25.31 12.66 -6.64
N LEU A 8 -26.23 12.79 -5.70
CA LEU A 8 -27.43 13.59 -5.87
C LEU A 8 -27.09 15.03 -5.47
N VAL A 9 -27.28 15.96 -6.40
CA VAL A 9 -27.08 17.39 -6.15
C VAL A 9 -28.45 18.01 -5.86
N GLU A 10 -28.52 18.93 -4.91
CA GLU A 10 -29.77 19.59 -4.57
C GLU A 10 -30.38 20.28 -5.79
N GLY A 11 -31.65 19.97 -6.07
CA GLY A 11 -32.38 20.49 -7.24
C GLY A 11 -32.28 19.62 -8.49
N ASP A 12 -31.45 18.59 -8.51
CA ASP A 12 -31.43 17.61 -9.60
C ASP A 12 -32.36 16.41 -9.30
N ALA A 13 -33.08 15.96 -10.32
CA ALA A 13 -33.98 14.81 -10.23
C ALA A 13 -33.26 13.46 -10.39
N SER A 14 -31.98 13.47 -10.78
CA SER A 14 -31.18 12.28 -11.03
C SER A 14 -29.77 12.42 -10.47
N CYS A 15 -29.17 11.30 -10.11
CA CYS A 15 -27.77 11.27 -9.67
C CYS A 15 -26.85 11.58 -10.85
N LYS A 16 -25.85 12.44 -10.61
CA LYS A 16 -24.79 12.75 -11.58
C LYS A 16 -23.53 11.94 -11.26
N THR A 17 -22.81 11.51 -12.30
CA THR A 17 -21.55 10.77 -12.18
C THR A 17 -20.37 11.60 -12.63
N LYS A 18 -19.24 11.48 -11.92
CA LYS A 18 -17.97 12.07 -12.35
C LYS A 18 -17.09 11.08 -13.16
N LEU A 19 -17.54 9.84 -13.37
CA LEU A 19 -16.78 8.73 -13.98
C LEU A 19 -15.51 8.31 -13.22
N ASP A 20 -14.98 9.14 -12.32
CA ASP A 20 -13.96 8.75 -11.36
C ASP A 20 -14.52 7.71 -10.37
N PRO A 21 -13.79 6.61 -10.09
CA PRO A 21 -14.21 5.64 -9.09
C PRO A 21 -14.13 6.25 -7.68
N PRO A 22 -14.99 5.82 -6.74
CA PRO A 22 -14.82 6.14 -5.33
C PRO A 22 -13.46 5.66 -4.80
N LEU A 23 -12.94 6.33 -3.77
CA LEU A 23 -11.65 6.00 -3.18
C LEU A 23 -11.65 4.57 -2.59
N ASP A 24 -10.51 3.90 -2.66
CA ASP A 24 -10.28 2.64 -1.98
C ASP A 24 -10.59 2.79 -0.48
N GLY A 25 -11.46 1.93 0.04
CA GLY A 25 -11.96 2.01 1.42
C GLY A 25 -13.44 2.39 1.51
N THR A 26 -14.00 2.96 0.44
CA THR A 26 -15.43 3.35 0.41
C THR A 26 -16.31 2.12 0.62
N GLU A 27 -17.25 2.20 1.56
CA GLU A 27 -18.20 1.13 1.82
C GLU A 27 -19.18 0.97 0.64
N CYS A 28 -19.27 -0.25 0.12
CA CYS A 28 -20.14 -0.57 -1.02
C CYS A 28 -21.18 -1.66 -0.70
N GLY A 29 -21.20 -2.17 0.54
CA GLY A 29 -22.13 -3.17 1.02
C GLY A 29 -21.72 -3.74 2.38
N ALA A 30 -22.55 -4.62 2.95
CA ALA A 30 -22.26 -5.30 4.21
C ALA A 30 -20.94 -6.08 4.11
N ASP A 31 -19.99 -5.75 4.98
CA ASP A 31 -18.62 -6.28 4.97
C ASP A 31 -17.93 -6.22 3.60
N LYS A 32 -18.15 -5.14 2.83
CA LYS A 32 -17.49 -4.91 1.54
C LYS A 32 -16.96 -3.48 1.41
N TRP A 33 -15.88 -3.32 0.64
CA TRP A 33 -15.25 -2.05 0.34
C TRP A 33 -14.82 -1.97 -1.11
N CYS A 34 -14.75 -0.76 -1.64
CA CYS A 34 -14.15 -0.50 -2.94
C CYS A 34 -12.64 -0.70 -2.87
N ARG A 35 -12.09 -1.46 -3.83
CA ARG A 35 -10.66 -1.61 -4.09
C ARG A 35 -10.43 -1.71 -5.58
N ALA A 36 -9.59 -0.83 -6.13
CA ALA A 36 -9.26 -0.80 -7.56
C ALA A 36 -10.50 -0.77 -8.48
N GLY A 37 -11.56 -0.07 -8.07
CA GLY A 37 -12.80 0.07 -8.84
C GLY A 37 -13.81 -1.08 -8.68
N GLU A 38 -13.49 -2.13 -7.90
CA GLU A 38 -14.36 -3.27 -7.64
C GLU A 38 -14.87 -3.29 -6.19
N CYS A 39 -16.09 -3.79 -5.98
CA CYS A 39 -16.66 -3.96 -4.64
C CYS A 39 -16.27 -5.34 -4.11
N VAL A 40 -15.21 -5.39 -3.30
CA VAL A 40 -14.64 -6.62 -2.75
C VAL A 40 -15.07 -6.81 -1.30
N SER A 41 -15.06 -8.06 -0.82
CA SER A 41 -15.23 -8.32 0.61
C SER A 41 -14.15 -7.60 1.42
N LYS A 42 -14.54 -7.13 2.61
CA LYS A 42 -13.66 -6.93 3.75
C LYS A 42 -13.19 -8.32 4.21
N THR A 43 -12.64 -9.12 3.28
CA THR A 43 -11.85 -10.29 3.64
C THR A 43 -10.80 -9.82 4.64
N PRO A 44 -10.39 -10.65 5.60
CA PRO A 44 -9.17 -10.35 6.31
C PRO A 44 -8.13 -10.14 5.22
N LEU A 45 -7.60 -8.93 5.14
CA LEU A 45 -6.33 -8.71 4.47
C LEU A 45 -5.43 -9.87 4.95
N PRO A 46 -4.66 -10.53 4.07
CA PRO A 46 -3.54 -11.32 4.58
C PRO A 46 -2.86 -10.41 5.60
N GLN A 47 -2.81 -10.86 6.87
CA GLN A 47 -2.45 -10.02 8.01
C GLN A 47 -1.31 -9.13 7.56
N HIS A 48 -1.49 -7.80 7.65
CA HIS A 48 -0.39 -6.90 7.31
C HIS A 48 0.75 -7.28 8.24
N VAL A 49 1.74 -7.97 7.70
CA VAL A 49 2.89 -8.39 8.48
C VAL A 49 3.91 -7.29 8.33
N ASP A 50 4.17 -6.59 9.44
CA ASP A 50 5.19 -5.56 9.45
C ASP A 50 6.53 -6.20 9.08
N GLY A 51 7.21 -5.60 8.11
CA GLY A 51 8.56 -5.98 7.75
C GLY A 51 9.55 -5.61 8.85
N ASP A 52 10.51 -6.49 9.07
CA ASP A 52 11.68 -6.31 9.92
C ASP A 52 12.96 -6.53 9.08
N TRP A 53 14.06 -6.02 9.59
CA TRP A 53 15.35 -6.12 8.94
C TRP A 53 15.95 -7.50 9.15
N SER A 54 16.50 -8.09 8.08
CA SER A 54 17.42 -9.22 8.21
C SER A 54 18.68 -8.83 8.98
N PRO A 55 19.41 -9.83 9.51
CA PRO A 55 20.74 -9.62 10.04
C PRO A 55 21.64 -8.86 9.06
N TRP A 56 22.53 -8.05 9.61
CA TRP A 56 23.55 -7.37 8.82
C TRP A 56 24.43 -8.38 8.06
N SER A 57 24.75 -8.06 6.80
CA SER A 57 25.80 -8.73 6.05
C SER A 57 27.16 -8.57 6.72
N THR A 58 28.14 -9.33 6.23
CA THR A 58 29.54 -9.10 6.58
C THR A 58 29.96 -7.69 6.15
N TRP A 59 30.84 -7.09 6.95
CA TRP A 59 31.47 -5.82 6.61
C TRP A 59 32.32 -5.98 5.35
N SER A 60 32.24 -5.00 4.46
CA SER A 60 33.14 -4.88 3.32
C SER A 60 34.60 -4.76 3.76
N MET A 61 35.50 -4.96 2.81
CA MET A 61 36.88 -4.50 2.95
C MET A 61 36.92 -2.98 3.11
N CYS A 62 38.00 -2.48 3.72
CA CYS A 62 38.26 -1.05 3.77
C CYS A 62 38.42 -0.51 2.35
N SER A 63 37.83 0.65 2.06
CA SER A 63 37.95 1.31 0.76
C SER A 63 39.39 1.69 0.40
N ARG A 64 40.29 1.73 1.38
CA ARG A 64 41.71 2.07 1.23
C ARG A 64 42.57 1.21 2.15
N THR A 65 43.82 1.00 1.75
CA THR A 65 44.82 0.28 2.55
C THR A 65 45.58 1.19 3.52
N CYS A 66 45.54 2.52 3.35
CA CYS A 66 46.17 3.49 4.24
C CYS A 66 45.37 4.81 4.31
N GLY A 67 45.62 5.59 5.38
CA GLY A 67 44.86 6.80 5.69
C GLY A 67 43.44 6.51 6.17
N THR A 68 42.54 7.48 6.04
CA THR A 68 41.13 7.32 6.43
C THR A 68 40.35 6.64 5.30
N GLY A 69 39.77 5.47 5.59
CA GLY A 69 38.90 4.72 4.69
C GLY A 69 37.52 4.46 5.29
N ALA A 70 36.62 3.87 4.49
CA ALA A 70 35.26 3.51 4.90
C ALA A 70 35.02 2.01 4.70
N ARG A 71 34.15 1.44 5.53
CA ARG A 71 33.63 0.07 5.39
C ARG A 71 32.11 0.14 5.43
N PHE A 72 31.47 -0.73 4.66
CA PHE A 72 30.03 -0.76 4.50
C PHE A 72 29.49 -2.15 4.83
N ARG A 73 28.23 -2.21 5.26
CA ARG A 73 27.47 -3.46 5.40
C ARG A 73 26.02 -3.19 5.04
N GLN A 74 25.29 -4.21 4.63
CA GLN A 74 23.92 -4.09 4.14
C GLN A 74 23.00 -5.01 4.95
N ARG A 75 21.71 -4.68 4.97
CA ARG A 75 20.62 -5.52 5.50
C ARG A 75 19.41 -5.30 4.61
N LYS A 76 18.52 -6.28 4.54
CA LYS A 76 17.32 -6.23 3.71
C LYS A 76 16.08 -6.19 4.58
N CYS A 77 14.98 -5.65 4.07
CA CYS A 77 13.66 -5.72 4.72
C CYS A 77 12.94 -6.94 4.15
N ASP A 78 13.38 -8.12 4.57
CA ASP A 78 12.96 -9.44 4.05
C ASP A 78 12.67 -10.44 5.18
N ASN A 79 12.44 -9.94 6.39
CA ASN A 79 12.05 -10.75 7.53
C ASN A 79 10.84 -10.10 8.19
N PRO A 80 9.62 -10.67 8.18
CA PRO A 80 9.30 -12.00 7.72
C PRO A 80 9.28 -12.13 6.18
N PRO A 81 9.49 -13.36 5.66
CA PRO A 81 9.52 -13.66 4.22
C PRO A 81 8.15 -13.59 3.54
#